data_AF-A0A497MT27-F1
#
_entry.id   AF-A0A497MT27-F1
#
_cell.length_a   1.000
_cell.length_b   1.000
_cell.length_c   1.000
_cell.angle_alpha   90.00
_cell.angle_beta   90.00
_cell.angle_gamma   90.00
#
_symmetry.space_group_name_H-M   'P 1'
#
loop_
_entity.id
_entity.type
_entity.pdbx_description
1 polymer ?
#
loop_
_entity_poly.entity_id
_entity_poly.type
_entity_poly.pdbx_seq_one_letter_code
_entity_poly.pdbx_strand_id
1 'polypeptide(L)'
;DKRRPFWDRPLDLPELVETATYYCVVHEVIHADDYMNGNRVIRETMRHIEEAHEDKLRISMRWLRRSGAPDYIKRKETLLRIWAEQYADMITHYRTYVVLRERKFPKVDYIWACLYSNYFPPHILTAIERERGVDYVLRRITEDLGRYCLVEALREAEEISRKKARRYTV
;
A
#
# COMPACT_ATOMS: atom_id res chain seq x y z
N ASP A 1 -30.31 2.01 -15.42
CA ASP A 1 -30.54 0.95 -14.42
C ASP A 1 -29.49 1.04 -13.31
N LYS A 2 -29.78 1.76 -12.21
CA LYS A 2 -28.81 2.07 -11.12
C LYS A 2 -28.70 0.96 -10.07
N ARG A 3 -29.45 -0.14 -10.22
CA ARG A 3 -29.56 -1.24 -9.24
C ARG A 3 -28.56 -2.38 -9.45
N ARG A 4 -27.79 -2.36 -10.54
CA ARG A 4 -26.78 -3.39 -10.80
C ARG A 4 -25.49 -3.12 -9.99
N PRO A 5 -24.86 -4.18 -9.42
CA PRO A 5 -23.51 -4.11 -8.89
C PRO A 5 -22.58 -3.41 -9.89
N PHE A 6 -21.58 -2.67 -9.39
CA PHE A 6 -20.69 -1.87 -10.25
C PHE A 6 -20.00 -2.72 -11.34
N TRP A 7 -19.76 -4.01 -11.09
CA TRP A 7 -19.18 -4.99 -12.01
C TRP A 7 -20.08 -5.35 -13.21
N ASP A 8 -21.40 -5.14 -13.11
CA ASP A 8 -22.40 -5.48 -14.14
C ASP A 8 -22.80 -4.28 -15.03
N ARG A 9 -22.15 -3.12 -14.83
CA ARG A 9 -22.34 -1.95 -15.69
C ARG A 9 -21.38 -2.06 -16.88
N PRO A 10 -21.84 -1.80 -18.12
CA PRO A 10 -20.94 -1.75 -19.26
C PRO A 10 -19.78 -0.82 -18.95
N LEU A 11 -18.56 -1.30 -19.24
CA LEU A 11 -17.34 -0.57 -19.02
C LEU A 11 -17.30 0.58 -20.04
N ASP A 12 -17.55 1.79 -19.57
CA ASP A 12 -17.37 2.98 -20.40
C ASP A 12 -15.86 3.20 -20.60
N LEU A 13 -15.37 2.84 -21.79
CA LEU A 13 -13.95 2.85 -22.14
C LEU A 13 -13.34 4.27 -22.06
N PRO A 14 -14.00 5.33 -22.59
CA PRO A 14 -13.58 6.71 -22.38
C PRO A 14 -13.36 7.12 -20.92
N GLU A 15 -14.33 6.87 -20.03
CA GLU A 15 -14.22 7.23 -18.61
C GLU A 15 -13.05 6.50 -17.92
N LEU A 16 -12.83 5.24 -18.29
CA LEU A 16 -11.72 4.45 -17.76
C LEU A 16 -10.37 4.99 -18.22
N VAL A 17 -10.23 5.32 -19.51
CA VAL A 17 -8.99 5.89 -20.07
C VAL A 17 -8.67 7.22 -19.39
N GLU A 18 -9.66 8.10 -19.29
CA GLU A 18 -9.50 9.39 -18.61
C GLU A 18 -9.04 9.19 -17.16
N THR A 19 -9.75 8.36 -16.40
CA THR A 19 -9.40 8.14 -14.99
C THR A 19 -8.03 7.49 -14.84
N ALA A 20 -7.64 6.57 -15.73
CA ALA A 20 -6.31 5.99 -15.72
C ALA A 20 -5.23 7.04 -16.02
N THR A 21 -5.48 7.97 -16.96
CA THR A 21 -4.57 9.10 -17.21
C THR A 21 -4.42 9.97 -15.97
N TYR A 22 -5.52 10.36 -15.33
CA TYR A 22 -5.47 11.14 -14.09
C TYR A 22 -4.80 10.38 -12.94
N TYR A 23 -5.00 9.06 -12.86
CA TYR A 23 -4.32 8.20 -11.89
C TYR A 23 -2.82 8.29 -12.06
N CYS A 24 -2.30 8.10 -13.28
CA CYS A 24 -0.87 8.21 -13.56
C CYS A 24 -0.34 9.61 -13.22
N VAL A 25 -1.05 10.67 -13.62
CA VAL A 25 -0.59 12.05 -13.34
C VAL A 25 -0.52 12.34 -11.85
N VAL A 26 -1.58 12.00 -11.09
CA VAL A 26 -1.60 12.23 -9.64
C VAL A 26 -0.55 11.38 -8.93
N HIS A 27 -0.39 10.12 -9.34
CA HIS A 27 0.63 9.22 -8.84
C HIS A 27 2.04 9.80 -9.00
N GLU A 28 2.39 10.22 -10.22
CA GLU A 28 3.71 10.76 -10.52
C GLU A 28 3.98 12.09 -9.81
N VAL A 29 2.96 12.95 -9.65
CA VAL A 29 3.11 14.19 -8.87
C VAL A 29 3.42 13.88 -7.40
N ILE A 30 2.70 12.93 -6.79
CA ILE A 30 2.96 12.53 -5.40
C ILE A 30 4.34 11.89 -5.27
N HIS A 31 4.69 10.99 -6.19
CA HIS A 31 5.98 10.31 -6.20
C HIS A 31 7.15 11.30 -6.37
N ALA A 32 7.01 12.28 -7.26
CA ALA A 32 7.99 13.34 -7.47
C ALA A 32 8.14 14.23 -6.23
N ASP A 33 7.04 14.59 -5.55
CA ASP A 33 7.07 15.36 -4.31
C ASP A 33 7.82 14.60 -3.20
N ASP A 34 7.52 13.31 -3.02
CA ASP A 34 8.21 12.46 -2.04
C ASP A 34 9.72 12.34 -2.34
N TYR A 35 10.10 12.29 -3.62
CA TYR A 35 11.50 12.31 -4.06
C TYR A 35 12.19 13.65 -3.76
N MET A 36 11.54 14.76 -4.09
CA MET A 36 12.05 16.12 -3.83
C MET A 36 12.23 16.40 -2.33
N ASN A 37 11.41 15.77 -1.48
CA ASN A 37 11.55 15.77 -0.03
C ASN A 37 12.64 14.82 0.49
N GLY A 38 13.55 14.38 -0.39
CA GLY A 38 14.73 13.60 -0.07
C GLY A 38 14.42 12.16 0.36
N ASN A 39 13.37 11.56 -0.21
CA ASN A 39 12.96 10.17 0.06
C ASN A 39 12.82 9.88 1.56
N ARG A 40 12.24 10.84 2.31
CA ARG A 40 12.09 10.74 3.76
C ARG A 40 11.34 9.49 4.17
N VAL A 41 10.29 9.10 3.43
CA VAL A 41 9.52 7.87 3.67
C VAL A 41 10.42 6.65 3.65
N ILE A 42 11.28 6.50 2.63
CA ILE A 42 12.19 5.36 2.49
C ILE A 42 13.19 5.34 3.65
N ARG A 43 13.87 6.47 3.91
CA ARG A 43 14.91 6.54 4.96
C ARG A 43 14.36 6.24 6.35
N GLU A 44 13.25 6.87 6.71
CA GLU A 44 12.62 6.69 8.02
C GLU A 44 12.03 5.28 8.17
N THR A 45 11.51 4.70 7.09
CA THR A 45 11.02 3.32 7.09
C THR A 45 12.16 2.32 7.27
N MET A 46 13.28 2.50 6.57
CA MET A 46 14.46 1.65 6.75
C MET A 46 14.95 1.69 8.20
N ARG A 47 15.08 2.88 8.79
CA ARG A 47 15.48 3.06 10.19
C ARG A 47 14.50 2.33 11.13
N HIS A 48 13.21 2.54 10.95
CA HIS A 48 12.18 1.90 11.80
C HIS A 48 12.20 0.37 11.70
N ILE A 49 12.33 -0.19 10.49
CA ILE A 49 12.41 -1.64 10.32
C ILE A 49 13.66 -2.19 10.99
N GLU A 50 14.80 -1.49 10.88
CA GLU A 50 16.04 -1.91 11.53
C GLU A 50 15.97 -1.86 13.05
N GLU A 51 15.35 -0.84 13.63
CA GLU A 51 15.25 -0.64 15.08
C GLU A 51 14.14 -1.51 15.72
N ALA A 52 12.97 -1.60 15.08
CA ALA A 52 11.77 -2.21 15.67
C ALA A 52 11.47 -3.63 15.15
N HIS A 53 12.00 -4.02 13.99
CA HIS A 53 11.67 -5.28 13.31
C HIS A 53 12.90 -6.08 12.86
N GLU A 54 14.01 -5.95 13.60
CA GLU A 54 15.23 -6.71 13.33
C GLU A 54 14.99 -8.23 13.30
N ASP A 55 14.09 -8.72 14.15
CA ASP A 55 13.71 -10.14 14.19
C ASP A 55 13.12 -10.61 12.86
N LYS A 56 12.25 -9.80 12.25
CA LYS A 56 11.63 -10.07 10.94
C LYS A 56 12.69 -10.05 9.84
N LEU A 57 13.55 -9.04 9.83
CA LEU A 57 14.66 -8.97 8.89
C LEU A 57 15.53 -10.22 8.96
N ARG A 58 15.91 -10.65 10.16
CA ARG A 58 16.76 -11.83 10.37
C ARG A 58 16.09 -13.11 9.86
N ILE A 59 14.79 -13.27 10.08
CA ILE A 59 14.02 -14.42 9.58
C ILE A 59 13.97 -14.39 8.05
N SER A 60 13.61 -13.26 7.45
CA SER A 60 13.54 -13.11 5.99
C SER A 60 14.89 -13.35 5.32
N MET A 61 15.96 -12.81 5.88
CA MET A 61 17.33 -13.07 5.43
C MET A 61 17.71 -14.55 5.50
N ARG A 62 17.31 -15.25 6.56
CA ARG A 62 17.52 -16.70 6.69
C ARG A 62 16.78 -17.47 5.60
N TRP A 63 15.55 -17.08 5.28
CA TRP A 63 14.77 -17.69 4.20
C TRP A 63 15.40 -17.41 2.84
N LEU A 64 15.79 -16.16 2.57
CA LEU A 64 16.44 -15.78 1.31
C LEU A 64 17.74 -16.54 1.07
N ARG A 65 18.57 -16.74 2.11
CA ARG A 65 19.80 -17.54 2.01
C ARG A 65 19.55 -19.02 1.71
N ARG A 66 18.38 -19.55 2.09
CA ARG A 66 17.96 -20.93 1.81
C ARG A 66 17.19 -21.04 0.49
N SER A 67 16.73 -19.92 -0.05
CA SER A 67 16.10 -19.85 -1.36
C SER A 67 17.16 -19.70 -2.46
N GLY A 68 16.83 -20.14 -3.68
CA GLY A 68 17.62 -19.83 -4.88
C GLY A 68 17.57 -18.35 -5.29
N ALA A 69 17.24 -17.43 -4.37
CA ALA A 69 17.18 -16.01 -4.65
C ALA A 69 18.57 -15.48 -5.06
N PRO A 70 18.61 -14.40 -5.87
CA PRO A 70 19.85 -13.73 -6.22
C PRO A 70 20.65 -13.25 -4.99
N ASP A 71 21.97 -13.18 -5.09
CA ASP A 71 22.81 -12.79 -3.95
C ASP A 71 22.64 -11.32 -3.52
N TYR A 72 22.24 -10.44 -4.44
CA TYR A 72 22.05 -9.02 -4.12
C TYR A 72 20.91 -8.79 -3.11
N ILE A 73 19.81 -9.56 -3.19
CA ILE A 73 18.67 -9.46 -2.26
C ILE A 73 18.96 -10.11 -0.91
N LYS A 74 19.97 -11.00 -0.84
CA LYS A 74 20.44 -11.61 0.42
C LYS A 74 21.26 -10.65 1.29
N ARG A 75 21.48 -9.40 0.86
CA ARG A 75 22.12 -8.35 1.66
C ARG A 75 21.06 -7.64 2.50
N LYS A 76 21.35 -7.41 3.78
CA LYS A 76 20.40 -6.79 4.74
C LYS A 76 19.92 -5.44 4.24
N GLU A 77 20.85 -4.60 3.80
CA GLU A 77 20.56 -3.26 3.28
C GLU A 77 19.65 -3.28 2.05
N THR A 78 19.90 -4.20 1.10
CA THR A 78 19.04 -4.36 -0.07
C THR A 78 17.62 -4.78 0.33
N LEU A 79 17.49 -5.77 1.21
CA LEU A 79 16.18 -6.23 1.66
C LEU A 79 15.41 -5.13 2.38
N LEU A 80 16.09 -4.39 3.27
CA LEU A 80 15.54 -3.23 3.96
C LEU A 80 15.02 -2.18 2.99
N ARG A 81 15.82 -1.85 1.98
CA ARG A 81 15.45 -0.87 0.95
C ARG A 81 14.24 -1.34 0.15
N ILE A 82 14.19 -2.61 -0.24
CA ILE A 82 13.02 -3.18 -0.95
C ILE A 82 11.75 -3.05 -0.10
N TRP A 83 11.81 -3.35 1.20
CA TRP A 83 10.65 -3.22 2.09
C TRP A 83 10.20 -1.76 2.23
N ALA A 84 11.14 -0.84 2.29
CA ALA A 84 10.86 0.59 2.37
C ALA A 84 10.28 1.15 1.07
N GLU A 85 10.80 0.73 -0.09
CA GLU A 85 10.26 1.08 -1.41
C GLU A 85 8.84 0.53 -1.59
N GLN A 86 8.59 -0.73 -1.22
CA GLN A 86 7.25 -1.32 -1.25
C GLN A 86 6.25 -0.57 -0.37
N TYR A 87 6.69 -0.11 0.80
CA TYR A 87 5.87 0.70 1.69
C TYR A 87 5.57 2.09 1.10
N ALA A 88 6.58 2.73 0.51
CA ALA A 88 6.42 4.02 -0.16
C ALA A 88 5.44 3.91 -1.34
N ASP A 89 5.60 2.91 -2.20
CA ASP A 89 4.68 2.67 -3.33
C ASP A 89 3.24 2.41 -2.86
N MET A 90 3.07 1.62 -1.81
CA MET A 90 1.76 1.37 -1.20
C MET A 90 1.09 2.67 -0.73
N ILE A 91 1.85 3.57 -0.08
CA ILE A 91 1.36 4.88 0.37
C ILE A 91 0.99 5.75 -0.83
N THR A 92 1.86 5.83 -1.85
CA THR A 92 1.65 6.66 -3.04
C THR A 92 0.40 6.25 -3.79
N HIS A 93 0.22 4.94 -4.01
CA HIS A 93 -1.01 4.40 -4.59
C HIS A 93 -2.24 4.73 -3.73
N TYR A 94 -2.16 4.54 -2.40
CA TYR A 94 -3.28 4.86 -1.52
C TYR A 94 -3.66 6.34 -1.54
N ARG A 95 -2.68 7.25 -1.45
CA ARG A 95 -2.90 8.70 -1.57
C ARG A 95 -3.54 9.06 -2.91
N THR A 96 -3.05 8.46 -4.00
CA THR A 96 -3.62 8.64 -5.36
C THR A 96 -5.08 8.22 -5.41
N TYR A 97 -5.39 7.02 -4.88
CA TYR A 97 -6.74 6.50 -4.80
C TYR A 97 -7.67 7.40 -3.98
N VAL A 98 -7.25 7.83 -2.79
CA VAL A 98 -8.03 8.73 -1.94
C VAL A 98 -8.31 10.05 -2.66
N VAL A 99 -7.30 10.69 -3.25
CA VAL A 99 -7.47 11.97 -3.97
C VAL A 99 -8.51 11.85 -5.10
N LEU A 100 -8.42 10.81 -5.92
CA LEU A 100 -9.34 10.62 -7.04
C LEU A 100 -10.74 10.20 -6.57
N ARG A 101 -10.83 9.39 -5.51
CA ARG A 101 -12.10 9.00 -4.89
C ARG A 101 -12.84 10.19 -4.29
N GLU A 102 -12.15 11.06 -3.55
CA GLU A 102 -12.74 12.29 -2.98
C GLU A 102 -13.22 13.25 -4.08
N ARG A 103 -12.51 13.28 -5.22
CA ARG A 103 -12.92 14.01 -6.42
C ARG A 103 -14.00 13.30 -7.25
N LYS A 104 -14.44 12.12 -6.81
CA LYS A 104 -15.50 11.30 -7.45
C LYS A 104 -15.18 10.94 -8.90
N PHE A 105 -13.91 10.67 -9.21
CA PHE A 105 -13.54 10.18 -10.53
C PHE A 105 -14.24 8.84 -10.85
N PRO A 106 -14.83 8.69 -12.05
CA PRO A 106 -15.52 7.47 -12.43
C PRO A 106 -14.54 6.30 -12.47
N LYS A 107 -14.99 5.08 -12.19
CA LYS A 107 -14.18 3.85 -12.31
C LYS A 107 -12.88 3.82 -11.49
N VAL A 108 -12.61 4.75 -10.58
CA VAL A 108 -11.39 4.73 -9.74
C VAL A 108 -11.29 3.44 -8.90
N ASP A 109 -12.41 2.94 -8.40
CA ASP A 109 -12.48 1.66 -7.68
C ASP A 109 -12.12 0.46 -8.58
N TYR A 110 -12.41 0.54 -9.89
CA TYR A 110 -12.00 -0.47 -10.87
C TYR A 110 -10.47 -0.52 -10.97
N ILE A 111 -9.86 0.63 -11.23
CA ILE A 111 -8.41 0.77 -11.37
C ILE A 111 -7.73 0.29 -10.10
N TRP A 112 -8.23 0.73 -8.94
CA TRP A 112 -7.73 0.30 -7.63
C TRP A 112 -7.78 -1.22 -7.46
N ALA A 113 -8.88 -1.86 -7.83
CA ALA A 113 -9.01 -3.31 -7.77
C ALA A 113 -8.06 -4.03 -8.75
N CYS A 114 -7.78 -3.46 -9.93
CA CYS A 114 -6.86 -4.05 -10.91
C CYS A 114 -5.39 -4.03 -10.48
N LEU A 115 -4.97 -3.08 -9.62
CA LEU A 115 -3.61 -3.04 -9.08
C LEU A 115 -3.26 -4.28 -8.22
N TYR A 116 -4.27 -5.06 -7.84
CA TYR A 116 -4.15 -6.29 -7.06
C TYR A 116 -3.27 -7.38 -7.69
N SER A 117 -3.19 -7.46 -9.02
CA SER A 117 -2.65 -8.66 -9.67
C SER A 117 -1.12 -8.75 -9.70
N ASN A 118 -0.40 -7.63 -9.55
CA ASN A 118 1.03 -7.58 -9.91
C ASN A 118 1.96 -7.08 -8.79
N TYR A 119 1.47 -6.39 -7.76
CA TYR A 119 2.31 -5.77 -6.73
C TYR A 119 1.74 -5.87 -5.31
N PHE A 120 2.63 -5.70 -4.32
CA PHE A 120 2.30 -5.72 -2.90
C PHE A 120 1.08 -4.84 -2.61
N PRO A 121 0.03 -5.36 -1.95
CA PRO A 121 -1.26 -4.96 -2.44
C PRO A 121 -1.79 -3.73 -1.67
N PRO A 122 -2.10 -2.63 -2.38
CA PRO A 122 -2.54 -1.38 -1.76
C PRO A 122 -3.82 -1.50 -0.91
N HIS A 123 -4.59 -2.57 -1.14
CA HIS A 123 -5.81 -2.83 -0.40
C HIS A 123 -5.61 -3.02 1.11
N ILE A 124 -4.39 -3.32 1.58
CA ILE A 124 -4.06 -3.40 3.02
C ILE A 124 -4.52 -2.11 3.71
N LEU A 125 -4.19 -0.95 3.13
CA LEU A 125 -4.59 0.35 3.68
C LEU A 125 -6.09 0.56 3.60
N THR A 126 -6.77 0.11 2.54
CA THR A 126 -8.26 0.18 2.49
C THR A 126 -8.95 -0.77 3.47
N ALA A 127 -8.34 -1.91 3.80
CA ALA A 127 -8.87 -2.85 4.79
C ALA A 127 -8.80 -2.23 6.19
N ILE A 128 -7.70 -1.53 6.49
CA ILE A 128 -7.52 -0.77 7.73
C ILE A 128 -8.47 0.44 7.74
N GLU A 129 -8.56 1.19 6.64
CA GLU A 129 -9.48 2.32 6.48
C GLU A 129 -10.93 1.92 6.78
N ARG A 130 -11.41 0.78 6.27
CA ARG A 130 -12.77 0.30 6.52
C ARG A 130 -13.07 0.07 8.01
N GLU A 131 -12.06 -0.23 8.83
CA GLU A 131 -12.24 -0.45 10.26
C GLU A 131 -11.95 0.81 11.09
N ARG A 132 -11.00 1.65 10.66
CA ARG A 132 -10.44 2.75 11.46
C ARG A 132 -10.74 4.15 10.94
N GLY A 133 -11.25 4.26 9.72
CA GLY A 133 -11.49 5.52 9.00
C GLY A 133 -10.27 6.02 8.22
N VAL A 134 -10.54 6.89 7.24
CA VAL A 134 -9.51 7.48 6.35
C VAL A 134 -8.52 8.36 7.10
N ASP A 135 -9.00 9.16 8.07
CA ASP A 135 -8.14 10.03 8.88
C ASP A 135 -7.11 9.26 9.71
N TYR A 136 -7.47 8.06 10.18
CA TYR A 136 -6.51 7.19 10.85
C TYR A 136 -5.39 6.78 9.91
N VAL A 137 -5.72 6.30 8.70
CA VAL A 137 -4.73 5.85 7.74
C VAL A 137 -3.85 7.00 7.25
N LEU A 138 -4.45 8.17 6.96
CA LEU A 138 -3.70 9.35 6.56
C LEU A 138 -2.70 9.77 7.65
N ARG A 139 -3.11 9.86 8.92
CA ARG A 139 -2.18 10.16 10.03
C ARG A 139 -1.05 9.14 10.13
N ARG A 140 -1.33 7.85 9.95
CA ARG A 140 -0.29 6.79 9.99
C ARG A 140 0.77 6.98 8.92
N ILE A 141 0.39 7.41 7.71
CA ILE A 141 1.30 7.51 6.57
C ILE A 141 1.93 8.91 6.43
N THR A 142 1.42 9.94 7.12
CA THR A 142 1.98 11.31 7.07
C THR A 142 2.66 11.75 8.38
N GLU A 143 2.03 11.52 9.54
CA GLU A 143 2.52 12.03 10.83
C GLU A 143 3.40 11.00 11.54
N ASP A 144 3.05 9.72 11.46
CA ASP A 144 3.80 8.61 12.07
C ASP A 144 4.92 8.07 11.16
N LEU A 145 5.45 8.90 10.26
CA LEU A 145 6.60 8.55 9.42
C LEU A 145 7.80 8.15 10.31
N GLY A 146 8.32 6.94 10.09
CA GLY A 146 9.39 6.36 10.92
C GLY A 146 8.91 5.67 12.20
N ARG A 147 7.60 5.48 12.36
CA ARG A 147 6.98 4.67 13.43
C ARG A 147 5.97 3.65 12.92
N TYR A 148 5.57 3.79 11.66
CA TYR A 148 4.64 2.91 10.99
C TYR A 148 5.22 2.55 9.62
N CYS A 149 5.35 1.25 9.36
CA CYS A 149 5.83 0.73 8.08
C CYS A 149 4.98 -0.44 7.58
N LEU A 150 5.51 -1.11 6.56
CA LEU A 150 4.92 -2.30 5.95
C LEU A 150 4.54 -3.37 6.97
N VAL A 151 5.40 -3.57 7.97
CA VAL A 151 5.23 -4.63 8.97
C VAL A 151 4.05 -4.32 9.89
N GLU A 152 3.90 -3.09 10.36
CA GLU A 152 2.71 -2.68 11.13
C GLU A 152 1.44 -2.77 10.30
N ALA A 153 1.46 -2.33 9.04
CA ALA A 153 0.30 -2.36 8.17
C ALA A 153 -0.20 -3.80 7.94
N LEU A 154 0.73 -4.73 7.69
CA LEU A 154 0.41 -6.15 7.58
C LEU A 154 -0.16 -6.71 8.88
N ARG A 155 0.48 -6.41 10.02
CA ARG A 155 0.02 -6.89 11.33
C ARG A 155 -1.38 -6.37 11.66
N GLU A 156 -1.64 -5.09 11.44
CA GLU A 156 -2.95 -4.49 11.70
C GLU A 156 -4.04 -5.08 10.79
N ALA A 157 -3.76 -5.26 9.50
CA ALA A 157 -4.69 -5.91 8.57
C ALA A 157 -5.00 -7.36 8.97
N GLU A 158 -3.99 -8.09 9.46
CA GLU A 158 -4.17 -9.45 9.96
C GLU A 158 -5.03 -9.48 11.23
N GLU A 159 -4.78 -8.58 12.19
CA GLU A 159 -5.58 -8.44 13.41
C GLU A 159 -7.06 -8.13 13.10
N ILE A 160 -7.32 -7.22 12.15
CA ILE A 160 -8.67 -6.90 11.68
C ILE A 160 -9.33 -8.13 11.07
N SER A 161 -8.62 -8.87 10.23
CA SER A 161 -9.12 -10.08 9.59
C SER A 161 -9.46 -11.17 10.61
N ARG A 162 -8.59 -11.40 11.61
CA ARG A 162 -8.84 -12.34 12.71
C ARG A 162 -10.04 -11.95 13.56
N LYS A 163 -10.21 -10.66 13.87
CA LYS A 163 -11.39 -10.15 14.62
C LYS A 163 -12.68 -10.39 13.84
N LYS A 164 -12.68 -10.16 12.53
CA LYS A 164 -13.83 -10.42 11.66
C LYS A 164 -14.17 -11.91 11.64
N ALA A 165 -13.19 -12.79 11.42
CA ALA A 165 -13.40 -14.23 11.42
C ALA A 165 -14.06 -14.72 12.72
N ARG A 166 -13.60 -14.24 13.89
CA ARG A 166 -14.19 -14.58 15.19
C ARG A 166 -15.65 -14.14 15.34
N ARG A 167 -16.06 -13.02 14.72
CA ARG A 167 -17.46 -12.55 14.77
C ARG A 167 -18.41 -13.42 13.95
N TYR A 168 -17.91 -14.16 12.96
CA TYR A 168 -18.72 -15.03 12.09
C TYR A 168 -18.75 -16.49 12.53
N THR A 169 -17.95 -16.86 13.54
CA THR A 169 -17.91 -18.21 14.13
C THR A 169 -18.69 -18.30 15.45
N VAL A 170 -19.52 -17.30 15.77
CA VAL A 170 -20.43 -17.28 16.93
C VAL A 170 -21.86 -17.31 16.42
#